data_AF-A0A9D1UB12-F1
#
_entry.id   AF-A0A9D1UB12-F1
#
_cell.length_a   1.000
_cell.length_b   1.000
_cell.length_c   1.000
_cell.angle_alpha   90.00
_cell.angle_beta   90.00
_cell.angle_gamma   90.00
#
_symmetry.space_group_name_H-M   'P 1'
#
loop_
_entity.id
_entity.type
_entity.pdbx_description
1 polymer ?
#
loop_
_entity_poly.entity_id
_entity_poly.type
_entity_poly.pdbx_seq_one_letter_code
_entity_poly.pdbx_strand_id
1 'polypeptide(L)'
;MKEAGYLFAHFIGEEKDGEQIYFSLSRDGLHWQDLNQGRPVLRSNVGERGARDPFLLRSPFPEKEGEKYYLIATDLRIEAGKGWEAAQYEGSRDILVWESFDLVHWTGPFPRTVGVEGAGCVWAPEAVYDDEKDAVLVFWASMVKLAGDTNPKQRIYGAYTRNFREFTEPFVFLEKENHVIDSTIIHVKEGYYRYTKDETTKRICVDFGRTLEPEAFVELESPELAQLYGVEGPEIFPLNHTQGWCLMVDRFAQGKGYLPLVTDRLSSGRFRILRPEEFDMGKTKKRHGGILNITEAEYQALAAAWPGKDGGKDEA
;
A
#
# COMPACT_ATOMS: atom_id res chain seq x y z
N MET A 1 8.45 11.37 18.83
CA MET A 1 9.88 11.25 18.44
C MET A 1 10.09 12.07 17.18
N LYS A 2 11.29 12.61 16.91
CA LYS A 2 11.51 13.37 15.67
C LYS A 2 11.65 12.39 14.51
N GLU A 3 10.71 12.43 13.57
CA GLU A 3 10.77 11.66 12.34
C GLU A 3 11.98 12.09 11.51
N ALA A 4 12.68 11.11 10.92
CA ALA A 4 13.97 11.34 10.28
C ALA A 4 14.09 10.74 8.87
N GLY A 5 13.08 9.98 8.43
CA GLY A 5 13.02 9.42 7.09
C GLY A 5 11.80 8.53 6.89
N TYR A 6 11.90 7.68 5.88
CA TYR A 6 10.84 6.83 5.37
C TYR A 6 11.36 5.43 5.10
N LEU A 7 10.56 4.43 5.43
CA LEU A 7 10.69 3.06 4.93
C LEU A 7 9.60 2.82 3.89
N PHE A 8 9.99 2.41 2.70
CA PHE A 8 9.08 1.97 1.65
C PHE A 8 9.16 0.45 1.51
N ALA A 9 8.05 -0.24 1.75
CA ALA A 9 7.85 -1.63 1.34
C ALA A 9 7.19 -1.69 -0.04
N HIS A 10 7.74 -2.49 -0.95
CA HIS A 10 7.23 -2.62 -2.32
C HIS A 10 7.54 -4.01 -2.90
N PHE A 11 6.95 -4.32 -4.05
CA PHE A 11 7.40 -5.40 -4.93
C PHE A 11 7.91 -4.81 -6.27
N ILE A 12 8.52 -5.63 -7.13
CA ILE A 12 9.21 -5.12 -8.33
C ILE A 12 8.65 -5.60 -9.68
N GLY A 13 7.69 -6.53 -9.65
CA GLY A 13 6.95 -6.98 -10.83
C GLY A 13 6.92 -8.49 -11.02
N GLU A 14 6.40 -8.93 -12.17
CA GLU A 14 6.13 -10.34 -12.49
C GLU A 14 7.38 -11.11 -12.98
N GLU A 15 8.53 -10.86 -12.37
CA GLU A 15 9.77 -11.59 -12.62
C GLU A 15 10.12 -12.55 -11.49
N LYS A 16 11.13 -13.40 -11.69
CA LYS A 16 11.58 -14.32 -10.64
C LYS A 16 11.98 -13.54 -9.39
N ASP A 17 11.38 -13.89 -8.25
CA ASP A 17 11.48 -13.17 -6.97
C ASP A 17 10.93 -11.74 -6.98
N GLY A 18 10.30 -11.28 -8.07
CA GLY A 18 9.79 -9.93 -8.20
C GLY A 18 8.51 -9.67 -7.41
N GLU A 19 7.75 -10.73 -7.12
CA GLU A 19 6.53 -10.74 -6.30
C GLU A 19 6.87 -11.18 -4.87
N GLN A 20 7.84 -10.50 -4.27
CA GLN A 20 8.29 -10.65 -2.88
C GLN A 20 8.46 -9.23 -2.29
N ILE A 21 8.72 -9.11 -0.98
CA ILE A 21 8.80 -7.79 -0.34
C ILE A 21 10.22 -7.25 -0.39
N TYR A 22 10.37 -6.05 -0.94
CA TYR A 22 11.60 -5.27 -1.01
C TYR A 22 11.45 -4.03 -0.13
N PHE A 23 12.55 -3.58 0.45
CA PHE A 23 12.59 -2.34 1.23
C PHE A 23 13.46 -1.28 0.57
N SER A 24 13.11 -0.01 0.81
CA SER A 24 13.92 1.15 0.43
C SER A 24 13.82 2.23 1.51
N LEU A 25 14.90 3.00 1.68
CA LEU A 25 14.94 4.11 2.62
C LEU A 25 14.99 5.44 1.88
N SER A 26 14.35 6.45 2.45
CA SER A 26 14.51 7.84 2.01
C SER A 26 14.60 8.77 3.21
N ARG A 27 15.35 9.86 3.05
CA ARG A 27 15.38 10.95 4.04
C ARG A 27 14.28 11.99 3.80
N ASP A 28 13.90 12.19 2.54
CA ASP A 28 12.97 13.24 2.11
C ASP A 28 11.68 12.72 1.48
N GLY A 29 11.56 11.41 1.27
CA GLY A 29 10.40 10.75 0.65
C GLY A 29 10.41 10.82 -0.88
N LEU A 30 11.47 11.39 -1.49
CA LEU A 30 11.57 11.60 -2.94
C LEU A 30 12.83 10.96 -3.54
N HIS A 31 13.89 10.80 -2.76
CA HIS A 31 15.13 10.14 -3.19
C HIS A 31 15.33 8.85 -2.38
N TRP A 32 15.19 7.72 -3.06
CA TRP A 32 15.10 6.40 -2.46
C TRP A 32 16.36 5.57 -2.69
N GLN A 33 16.86 4.96 -1.62
CA GLN A 33 17.94 3.98 -1.64
C GLN A 33 17.37 2.57 -1.46
N ASP A 34 17.64 1.68 -2.41
CA ASP A 34 17.28 0.26 -2.28
C ASP A 34 18.07 -0.40 -1.15
N LEU A 35 17.38 -1.18 -0.31
CA LEU A 35 18.02 -1.98 0.73
C LEU A 35 18.36 -3.39 0.25
N ASN A 36 19.14 -4.10 1.08
CA ASN A 36 19.52 -5.50 0.88
C ASN A 36 20.11 -5.77 -0.51
N GLN A 37 20.91 -4.81 -1.01
CA GLN A 37 21.54 -4.87 -2.34
C GLN A 37 20.53 -5.05 -3.49
N GLY A 38 19.29 -4.58 -3.32
CA GLY A 38 18.21 -4.73 -4.30
C GLY A 38 17.64 -6.14 -4.39
N ARG A 39 17.77 -6.95 -3.33
CA ARG A 39 17.14 -8.28 -3.19
C ARG A 39 15.95 -8.20 -2.23
N PRO A 40 15.00 -9.16 -2.31
CA PRO A 40 13.86 -9.16 -1.41
C PRO A 40 14.31 -9.34 0.04
N VAL A 41 13.68 -8.61 0.94
CA VAL A 41 13.90 -8.65 2.40
C VAL A 41 13.01 -9.71 3.04
N LEU A 42 11.71 -9.73 2.70
CA LEU A 42 10.77 -10.74 3.16
C LEU A 42 10.28 -11.58 2.00
N ARG A 43 10.06 -12.86 2.28
CA ARG A 43 9.57 -13.82 1.29
C ARG A 43 8.30 -14.50 1.77
N SER A 44 7.37 -14.74 0.84
CA SER A 44 6.23 -15.61 1.07
C SER A 44 6.53 -17.02 0.56
N ASN A 45 6.44 -17.99 1.46
CA ASN A 45 6.55 -19.43 1.18
C ASN A 45 5.24 -20.19 1.47
N VAL A 46 4.17 -19.47 1.79
CA VAL A 46 2.82 -19.96 2.06
C VAL A 46 1.87 -19.50 0.95
N GLY A 47 0.64 -20.03 0.92
CA GLY A 47 -0.39 -19.58 -0.04
C GLY A 47 0.05 -19.71 -1.50
N GLU A 48 -0.14 -18.63 -2.26
CA GLU A 48 0.31 -18.47 -3.66
C GLU A 48 1.83 -18.34 -3.80
N ARG A 49 2.56 -18.16 -2.69
CA ARG A 49 4.02 -18.00 -2.61
C ARG A 49 4.55 -16.74 -3.32
N GLY A 50 3.70 -15.73 -3.44
CA GLY A 50 4.07 -14.37 -3.81
C GLY A 50 3.43 -13.39 -2.84
N ALA A 51 4.06 -12.23 -2.70
CA ALA A 51 3.59 -11.14 -1.85
C ALA A 51 3.65 -9.84 -2.65
N ARG A 52 2.48 -9.24 -2.88
CA ARG A 52 2.33 -8.00 -3.65
C ARG A 52 1.66 -6.92 -2.81
N ASP A 53 1.80 -5.68 -3.24
CA ASP A 53 1.09 -4.53 -2.68
C ASP A 53 1.25 -4.43 -1.13
N PRO A 54 2.49 -4.47 -0.59
CA PRO A 54 2.69 -4.48 0.85
C PRO A 54 2.35 -3.13 1.50
N PHE A 55 1.65 -3.15 2.63
CA PHE A 55 1.39 -1.97 3.45
C PHE A 55 2.00 -2.13 4.85
N LEU A 56 2.64 -1.07 5.34
CA LEU A 56 3.28 -1.01 6.66
C LEU A 56 2.43 -0.22 7.65
N LEU A 57 2.21 -0.77 8.84
CA LEU A 57 1.53 -0.09 9.93
C LEU A 57 2.36 -0.16 11.21
N ARG A 58 2.65 1.00 11.81
CA ARG A 58 3.03 1.08 13.23
C ARG A 58 1.77 0.90 14.06
N SER A 59 1.73 -0.14 14.89
CA SER A 59 0.59 -0.45 15.73
C SER A 59 0.21 0.76 16.60
N PRO A 60 -1.06 1.19 16.59
CA PRO A 60 -1.54 2.23 17.48
C PRO A 60 -1.75 1.71 18.91
N PHE A 61 -1.71 0.39 19.12
CA PHE A 61 -1.94 -0.24 20.41
C PHE A 61 -0.64 -0.45 21.19
N PRO A 62 -0.65 -0.23 22.51
CA PRO A 62 0.51 -0.46 23.35
C PRO A 62 0.81 -1.97 23.45
N GLU A 63 2.08 -2.33 23.32
CA GLU A 63 2.57 -3.70 23.53
C GLU A 63 3.57 -3.72 24.70
N LYS A 64 3.73 -4.89 25.34
CA LYS A 64 4.66 -5.02 26.49
C LYS A 64 6.11 -4.90 26.06
N GLU A 65 6.42 -5.38 24.87
CA GLU A 65 7.75 -5.45 24.27
C GLU A 65 8.18 -4.12 23.63
N GLY A 66 7.29 -3.13 23.53
CA GLY A 66 7.57 -1.82 22.95
C GLY A 66 6.66 -1.48 21.77
N GLU A 67 7.20 -0.84 20.75
CA GLU A 67 6.46 -0.57 19.51
C GLU A 67 6.36 -1.84 18.68
N LYS A 68 5.20 -2.08 18.06
CA LYS A 68 4.97 -3.21 17.16
C LYS A 68 4.59 -2.70 15.78
N TYR A 69 5.04 -3.42 14.77
CA TYR A 69 4.80 -3.12 13.36
C TYR A 69 4.16 -4.32 12.70
N TYR A 70 3.27 -4.03 11.77
CA TYR A 70 2.66 -5.00 10.89
C TYR A 70 3.06 -4.67 9.45
N LEU A 71 3.29 -5.71 8.67
CA LEU A 71 3.29 -5.62 7.21
C LEU A 71 2.20 -6.55 6.70
N ILE A 72 1.27 -6.01 5.94
CA ILE A 72 0.22 -6.78 5.27
C ILE A 72 0.46 -6.77 3.76
N ALA A 73 0.09 -7.82 3.05
CA ALA A 73 0.28 -7.90 1.59
C ALA A 73 -0.75 -8.82 0.94
N THR A 74 -0.94 -8.64 -0.36
CA THR A 74 -1.69 -9.55 -1.23
C THR A 74 -0.95 -10.90 -1.33
N ASP A 75 -1.64 -12.02 -1.08
CA ASP A 75 -1.14 -13.36 -1.39
C ASP A 75 -1.34 -13.69 -2.88
N LEU A 76 -0.36 -13.35 -3.73
CA LEU A 76 -0.47 -13.51 -5.17
C LEU A 76 0.90 -13.67 -5.86
N ARG A 77 0.97 -14.62 -6.80
CA ARG A 77 2.11 -14.84 -7.69
C ARG A 77 1.67 -15.05 -9.14
N ILE A 78 1.70 -13.99 -9.94
CA ILE A 78 1.41 -14.03 -11.39
C ILE A 78 2.53 -14.71 -12.16
N GLU A 79 3.79 -14.58 -11.73
CA GLU A 79 4.95 -15.21 -12.37
C GLU A 79 4.84 -16.74 -12.42
N ALA A 80 4.04 -17.35 -11.53
CA ALA A 80 3.75 -18.78 -11.55
C ALA A 80 2.88 -19.24 -12.74
N GLY A 81 2.36 -18.32 -13.55
CA GLY A 81 1.71 -18.62 -14.83
C GLY A 81 0.22 -18.98 -14.75
N LYS A 82 -0.45 -18.77 -13.61
CA LYS A 82 -1.91 -18.96 -13.48
C LYS A 82 -2.72 -17.92 -14.26
N GLY A 83 -2.14 -16.75 -14.50
CA GLY A 83 -2.75 -15.66 -15.27
C GLY A 83 -3.71 -14.78 -14.45
N TRP A 84 -4.01 -13.60 -15.02
CA TRP A 84 -4.82 -12.57 -14.37
C TRP A 84 -6.31 -12.91 -14.24
N GLU A 85 -6.83 -13.81 -15.06
CA GLU A 85 -8.22 -14.28 -14.94
C GLU A 85 -8.36 -15.14 -13.67
N ALA A 86 -7.51 -16.16 -13.52
CA ALA A 86 -7.48 -16.97 -12.30
C ALA A 86 -7.24 -16.11 -11.05
N ALA A 87 -6.32 -15.14 -11.12
CA ALA A 87 -6.03 -14.25 -10.00
C ALA A 87 -7.24 -13.39 -9.56
N GLN A 88 -8.16 -13.06 -10.48
CA GLN A 88 -9.33 -12.23 -10.19
C GLN A 88 -10.54 -13.04 -9.71
N TYR A 89 -10.70 -14.27 -10.19
CA TYR A 89 -11.93 -15.04 -9.99
C TYR A 89 -11.75 -16.28 -9.11
N GLU A 90 -10.52 -16.77 -8.97
CA GLU A 90 -10.15 -18.00 -8.25
C GLU A 90 -8.89 -17.80 -7.38
N GLY A 91 -8.58 -16.54 -7.06
CA GLY A 91 -7.40 -16.14 -6.31
C GLY A 91 -7.51 -16.41 -4.81
N SER A 92 -6.42 -16.09 -4.11
CA SER A 92 -6.37 -16.21 -2.66
C SER A 92 -7.43 -15.31 -1.99
N ARG A 93 -8.01 -15.81 -0.89
CA ARG A 93 -8.90 -15.05 0.00
C ARG A 93 -8.16 -14.57 1.26
N ASP A 94 -6.85 -14.76 1.28
CA ASP A 94 -6.00 -14.43 2.41
C ASP A 94 -5.23 -13.14 2.13
N ILE A 95 -5.04 -12.34 3.18
CA ILE A 95 -3.91 -11.43 3.26
C ILE A 95 -2.74 -12.14 3.93
N LEU A 96 -1.52 -11.76 3.59
CA LEU A 96 -0.32 -12.16 4.31
C LEU A 96 -0.01 -11.15 5.40
N VAL A 97 0.30 -11.59 6.62
CA VAL A 97 0.65 -10.73 7.74
C VAL A 97 2.03 -11.08 8.29
N TRP A 98 2.92 -10.10 8.38
CA TRP A 98 4.15 -10.17 9.17
C TRP A 98 4.07 -9.25 10.38
N GLU A 99 4.78 -9.62 11.43
CA GLU A 99 4.91 -8.85 12.68
C GLU A 99 6.39 -8.56 12.95
N SER A 100 6.69 -7.37 13.47
CA SER A 100 8.03 -6.98 13.94
C SER A 100 7.93 -6.05 15.15
N PHE A 101 9.00 -5.99 15.95
CA PHE A 101 9.15 -5.03 17.05
C PHE A 101 10.27 -4.00 16.81
N ASP A 102 10.98 -4.10 15.68
CA ASP A 102 12.14 -3.25 15.37
C ASP A 102 12.31 -2.92 13.88
N LEU A 103 11.33 -3.30 13.04
CA LEU A 103 11.34 -3.22 11.57
C LEU A 103 12.46 -4.02 10.89
N VAL A 104 13.33 -4.70 11.65
CA VAL A 104 14.47 -5.47 11.15
C VAL A 104 14.19 -6.97 11.19
N HIS A 105 13.74 -7.46 12.34
CA HIS A 105 13.43 -8.87 12.55
C HIS A 105 11.93 -9.08 12.43
N TRP A 106 11.54 -9.91 11.47
CA TRP A 106 10.14 -10.16 11.13
C TRP A 106 9.76 -11.61 11.39
N THR A 107 8.55 -11.83 11.90
CA THR A 107 7.92 -13.14 12.02
C THR A 107 6.76 -13.23 11.03
N GLY A 108 6.64 -14.35 10.31
CA GLY A 108 5.61 -14.56 9.29
C GLY A 108 6.19 -15.04 7.94
N PRO A 109 5.39 -14.99 6.85
CA PRO A 109 4.00 -14.52 6.85
C PRO A 109 3.03 -15.49 7.51
N PHE A 110 1.99 -14.95 8.13
CA PHE A 110 0.80 -15.67 8.54
C PHE A 110 -0.33 -15.36 7.57
N PRO A 111 -0.90 -16.34 6.86
CA PRO A 111 -2.09 -16.12 6.06
C PRO A 111 -3.30 -15.87 6.97
N ARG A 112 -4.11 -14.87 6.61
CA ARG A 112 -5.36 -14.51 7.28
C ARG A 112 -6.47 -14.40 6.26
N THR A 113 -7.41 -15.34 6.32
CA THR A 113 -8.62 -15.30 5.48
C THR A 113 -9.50 -14.14 5.93
N VAL A 114 -9.61 -13.13 5.08
CA VAL A 114 -10.50 -11.97 5.26
C VAL A 114 -11.50 -11.86 4.10
N GLY A 115 -11.24 -12.52 2.97
CA GLY A 115 -12.16 -12.54 1.84
C GLY A 115 -13.46 -13.28 2.18
N VAL A 116 -14.59 -12.67 1.80
CA VAL A 116 -15.92 -13.29 1.92
C VAL A 116 -16.00 -14.61 1.13
N GLU A 117 -16.97 -15.46 1.46
CA GLU A 117 -17.21 -16.67 0.67
C GLU A 117 -17.52 -16.33 -0.79
N GLY A 118 -16.85 -17.03 -1.71
CA GLY A 118 -16.97 -16.79 -3.15
C GLY A 118 -16.24 -15.54 -3.66
N ALA A 119 -15.47 -14.83 -2.82
CA ALA A 119 -14.58 -13.79 -3.30
C ALA A 119 -13.51 -14.37 -4.23
N GLY A 120 -13.37 -13.76 -5.41
CA GLY A 120 -12.38 -14.18 -6.40
C GLY A 120 -10.97 -13.68 -6.11
N CYS A 121 -10.81 -12.69 -5.23
CA CYS A 121 -9.52 -12.16 -4.80
C CYS A 121 -9.60 -11.34 -3.52
N VAL A 122 -8.46 -11.15 -2.85
CA VAL A 122 -8.24 -10.17 -1.76
C VAL A 122 -6.95 -9.43 -2.09
N TRP A 123 -7.06 -8.22 -2.62
CA TRP A 123 -5.95 -7.48 -3.24
C TRP A 123 -5.70 -6.12 -2.61
N ALA A 124 -4.42 -5.71 -2.62
CA ALA A 124 -3.91 -4.44 -2.15
C ALA A 124 -4.47 -4.04 -0.77
N PRO A 125 -4.21 -4.86 0.27
CA PRO A 125 -4.71 -4.55 1.59
C PRO A 125 -3.95 -3.35 2.20
N GLU A 126 -4.69 -2.36 2.66
CA GLU A 126 -4.17 -1.24 3.45
C GLU A 126 -4.90 -1.14 4.79
N ALA A 127 -4.37 -0.32 5.70
CA ALA A 127 -4.92 -0.18 7.03
C ALA A 127 -4.87 1.26 7.56
N VAL A 128 -5.93 1.67 8.25
CA VAL A 128 -6.00 2.97 8.95
C VAL A 128 -6.58 2.77 10.34
N TYR A 129 -6.05 3.49 11.33
CA TYR A 129 -6.59 3.45 12.68
C TYR A 129 -7.86 4.31 12.77
N ASP A 130 -8.90 3.74 13.38
CA ASP A 130 -10.17 4.39 13.69
C ASP A 130 -10.23 4.71 15.19
N ASP A 131 -10.06 6.00 15.53
CA ASP A 131 -10.12 6.49 16.90
C ASP A 131 -11.49 6.26 17.57
N GLU A 132 -12.60 6.29 16.80
CA GLU A 132 -13.95 6.13 17.35
C GLU A 132 -14.23 4.67 17.73
N LYS A 133 -13.68 3.72 16.96
CA LYS A 133 -13.83 2.28 17.21
C LYS A 133 -12.68 1.69 18.03
N ASP A 134 -11.62 2.43 18.28
CA ASP A 134 -10.37 1.95 18.92
C ASP A 134 -9.91 0.64 18.24
N ALA A 135 -9.87 0.66 16.91
CA ALA A 135 -9.59 -0.49 16.07
C ALA A 135 -8.90 -0.04 14.79
N VAL A 136 -8.22 -0.97 14.13
CA VAL A 136 -7.65 -0.74 12.79
C VAL A 136 -8.64 -1.24 11.76
N LEU A 137 -9.08 -0.36 10.87
CA LEU A 137 -9.80 -0.72 9.66
C LEU A 137 -8.78 -1.24 8.64
N VAL A 138 -8.86 -2.52 8.29
CA VAL A 138 -8.12 -3.11 7.16
C VAL A 138 -9.08 -3.18 5.98
N PHE A 139 -8.65 -2.72 4.82
CA PHE A 139 -9.49 -2.65 3.62
C PHE A 139 -8.73 -3.11 2.38
N TRP A 140 -9.45 -3.71 1.43
CA TRP A 140 -8.87 -4.38 0.27
C TRP A 140 -9.87 -4.46 -0.89
N ALA A 141 -9.38 -4.69 -2.11
CA ALA A 141 -10.22 -4.94 -3.26
C ALA A 141 -10.59 -6.43 -3.40
N SER A 142 -11.86 -6.72 -3.68
CA SER A 142 -12.34 -8.07 -3.97
C SER A 142 -13.34 -8.10 -5.12
N MET A 143 -13.15 -9.07 -6.02
CA MET A 143 -14.11 -9.42 -7.08
C MET A 143 -15.20 -10.31 -6.49
N VAL A 144 -16.42 -9.79 -6.33
CA VAL A 144 -17.55 -10.53 -5.73
C VAL A 144 -18.81 -10.30 -6.54
N LYS A 145 -19.66 -11.32 -6.67
CA LYS A 145 -21.02 -11.18 -7.21
C LYS A 145 -22.03 -11.15 -6.05
N LEU A 146 -22.55 -9.97 -5.75
CA LEU A 146 -23.60 -9.78 -4.75
C LEU A 146 -25.00 -10.04 -5.33
N ALA A 147 -25.99 -10.20 -4.45
CA ALA A 147 -27.37 -10.33 -4.87
C ALA A 147 -27.82 -9.08 -5.63
N GLY A 148 -28.34 -9.26 -6.85
CA GLY A 148 -28.72 -8.16 -7.75
C GLY A 148 -27.65 -7.80 -8.79
N ASP A 149 -26.41 -8.27 -8.63
CA ASP A 149 -25.37 -8.06 -9.64
C ASP A 149 -25.65 -8.87 -10.91
N THR A 150 -25.43 -8.23 -12.06
CA THR A 150 -25.43 -8.95 -13.34
C THR A 150 -24.16 -9.81 -13.46
N ASN A 151 -23.00 -9.21 -13.18
CA ASN A 151 -21.66 -9.83 -13.23
C ASN A 151 -20.91 -9.58 -11.91
N PRO A 152 -19.90 -10.40 -11.54
CA PRO A 152 -19.00 -10.09 -10.44
C PRO A 152 -18.33 -8.73 -10.63
N LYS A 153 -18.06 -8.03 -9.53
CA LYS A 153 -17.54 -6.66 -9.55
C LYS A 153 -16.51 -6.46 -8.45
N GLN A 154 -15.50 -5.65 -8.78
CA GLN A 154 -14.47 -5.22 -7.84
C GLN A 154 -15.02 -4.11 -6.96
N ARG A 155 -14.97 -4.35 -5.65
CA ARG A 155 -15.38 -3.42 -4.59
C ARG A 155 -14.28 -3.36 -3.55
N ILE A 156 -14.25 -2.27 -2.79
CA ILE A 156 -13.42 -2.25 -1.58
C ILE A 156 -14.22 -2.81 -0.43
N TYR A 157 -13.71 -3.86 0.18
CA TYR A 157 -14.21 -4.42 1.44
C TYR A 157 -13.37 -3.89 2.60
N GLY A 158 -13.93 -3.94 3.80
CA GLY A 158 -13.24 -3.61 5.04
C GLY A 158 -13.59 -4.57 6.18
N ALA A 159 -12.67 -4.74 7.12
CA ALA A 159 -12.89 -5.42 8.39
C ALA A 159 -12.03 -4.77 9.47
N TYR A 160 -12.49 -4.80 10.72
CA TYR A 160 -11.77 -4.24 11.85
C TYR A 160 -10.94 -5.31 12.56
N THR A 161 -9.75 -4.93 13.02
CA THR A 161 -8.89 -5.76 13.87
C THR A 161 -8.16 -4.90 14.89
N ARG A 162 -7.68 -5.54 15.95
CA ARG A 162 -6.71 -4.93 16.88
C ARG A 162 -5.33 -5.58 16.84
N ASN A 163 -5.20 -6.73 16.18
CA ASN A 163 -4.04 -7.59 16.32
C ASN A 163 -3.63 -8.32 15.03
N PHE A 164 -4.35 -8.14 13.93
CA PHE A 164 -4.14 -8.81 12.64
C PHE A 164 -4.19 -10.35 12.72
N ARG A 165 -4.91 -10.86 13.71
CA ARG A 165 -5.18 -12.29 13.91
C ARG A 165 -6.67 -12.58 13.86
N GLU A 166 -7.44 -11.74 14.53
CA GLU A 166 -8.90 -11.79 14.55
C GLU A 166 -9.44 -10.55 13.84
N PHE A 167 -10.42 -10.77 12.98
CA PHE A 167 -11.08 -9.73 12.19
C PHE A 167 -12.58 -9.81 12.44
N THR A 168 -13.26 -8.66 12.40
CA THR A 168 -14.72 -8.66 12.31
C THR A 168 -15.18 -9.24 10.97
N GLU A 169 -16.48 -9.53 10.87
CA GLU A 169 -17.09 -9.84 9.58
C GLU A 169 -16.81 -8.71 8.56
N PRO A 170 -16.39 -9.04 7.33
CA PRO A 170 -16.15 -8.04 6.29
C PRO A 170 -17.44 -7.33 5.85
N PHE A 171 -17.34 -6.05 5.52
CA PHE A 171 -18.41 -5.24 4.96
C PHE A 171 -17.94 -4.52 3.68
N VAL A 172 -18.87 -4.09 2.83
CA VAL A 172 -18.54 -3.28 1.65
C VAL A 172 -18.23 -1.86 2.12
N PHE A 173 -16.97 -1.43 1.94
CA PHE A 173 -16.48 -0.11 2.35
C PHE A 173 -16.55 0.93 1.22
N LEU A 174 -16.39 0.50 -0.03
CA LEU A 174 -16.65 1.33 -1.20
C LEU A 174 -17.20 0.49 -2.35
N GLU A 175 -18.31 0.98 -2.90
CA GLU A 175 -18.84 0.55 -4.19
C GLU A 175 -19.20 1.78 -5.02
N LYS A 176 -18.73 1.82 -6.27
CA LYS A 176 -19.17 2.77 -7.32
C LYS A 176 -19.84 1.97 -8.44
N GLU A 177 -20.46 2.58 -9.44
CA GLU A 177 -21.09 1.81 -10.54
C GLU A 177 -20.08 0.92 -11.30
N ASN A 178 -18.84 1.41 -11.41
CA ASN A 178 -17.70 0.74 -12.02
C ASN A 178 -16.88 -0.09 -11.01
N HIS A 179 -15.86 -0.80 -11.54
CA HIS A 179 -14.87 -1.51 -10.75
C HIS A 179 -13.92 -0.51 -10.07
N VAL A 180 -13.66 -0.71 -8.78
CA VAL A 180 -12.68 0.06 -8.01
C VAL A 180 -11.70 -0.87 -7.33
N ILE A 181 -10.42 -0.51 -7.35
CA ILE A 181 -9.32 -1.24 -6.71
C ILE A 181 -8.32 -0.25 -6.12
N ASP A 182 -7.29 -0.75 -5.44
CA ASP A 182 -6.14 0.02 -4.92
C ASP A 182 -6.56 1.29 -4.19
N SER A 183 -6.90 1.15 -2.91
CA SER A 183 -7.26 2.29 -2.07
C SER A 183 -6.17 2.57 -1.06
N THR A 184 -5.95 3.86 -0.78
CA THR A 184 -5.15 4.33 0.35
C THR A 184 -5.89 5.43 1.10
N ILE A 185 -5.65 5.55 2.41
CA ILE A 185 -6.31 6.55 3.26
C ILE A 185 -5.27 7.27 4.12
N ILE A 186 -5.33 8.60 4.15
CA ILE A 186 -4.62 9.41 5.14
C ILE A 186 -5.60 10.09 6.09
N HIS A 187 -5.34 9.95 7.39
CA HIS A 187 -6.04 10.68 8.45
C HIS A 187 -5.30 11.99 8.75
N VAL A 188 -6.03 13.09 8.73
CA VAL A 188 -5.60 14.41 9.17
C VAL A 188 -6.64 15.01 10.12
N LYS A 189 -6.32 16.11 10.80
CA LYS A 189 -7.19 16.69 11.84
C LYS A 189 -8.63 16.95 11.38
N GLU A 190 -8.84 17.28 10.11
CA GLU A 190 -10.18 17.53 9.57
C GLU A 190 -10.99 16.28 9.22
N GLY A 191 -10.35 15.12 9.07
CA GLY A 191 -10.95 13.87 8.60
C GLY A 191 -10.00 13.04 7.73
N TYR A 192 -10.58 12.25 6.83
CA TYR A 192 -9.90 11.24 6.04
C TYR A 192 -9.97 11.58 4.56
N TYR A 193 -8.83 11.50 3.86
CA TYR A 193 -8.79 11.52 2.40
C TYR A 193 -8.52 10.11 1.91
N ARG A 194 -9.42 9.60 1.05
CA ARG A 194 -9.28 8.29 0.41
C ARG A 194 -8.93 8.49 -1.05
N TYR A 195 -7.88 7.83 -1.52
CA TYR A 195 -7.50 7.80 -2.93
C TYR A 195 -7.73 6.39 -3.45
N THR A 196 -8.46 6.26 -4.56
CA THR A 196 -8.86 4.95 -5.10
C THR A 196 -8.73 4.93 -6.61
N LYS A 197 -8.27 3.79 -7.16
CA LYS A 197 -8.23 3.58 -8.60
C LYS A 197 -9.61 3.25 -9.17
N ASP A 198 -9.98 4.00 -10.21
CA ASP A 198 -11.13 3.73 -11.07
C ASP A 198 -10.69 2.87 -12.27
N GLU A 199 -11.22 1.65 -12.39
CA GLU A 199 -10.84 0.72 -13.46
C GLU A 199 -11.50 1.02 -14.82
N THR A 200 -12.48 1.92 -14.89
CA THR A 200 -13.08 2.37 -16.16
C THR A 200 -12.25 3.47 -16.78
N THR A 201 -11.89 4.49 -16.00
CA THR A 201 -11.11 5.63 -16.49
C THR A 201 -9.59 5.41 -16.38
N LYS A 202 -9.16 4.39 -15.61
CA LYS A 202 -7.76 4.07 -15.29
C LYS A 202 -7.03 5.26 -14.63
N ARG A 203 -7.71 5.91 -13.68
CA ARG A 203 -7.23 7.11 -12.97
C ARG A 203 -7.43 6.94 -11.46
N ILE A 204 -6.81 7.80 -10.68
CA ILE A 204 -7.07 7.90 -9.24
C ILE A 204 -8.14 8.96 -8.99
N CYS A 205 -9.16 8.60 -8.21
CA CYS A 205 -10.13 9.53 -7.63
C CYS A 205 -9.74 9.83 -6.18
N VAL A 206 -10.18 10.98 -5.67
CA VAL A 206 -10.01 11.34 -4.26
C VAL A 206 -11.37 11.66 -3.64
N ASP A 207 -11.64 11.10 -2.47
CA ASP A 207 -12.81 11.39 -1.66
C ASP A 207 -12.38 11.95 -0.29
N PHE A 208 -13.23 12.77 0.32
CA PHE A 208 -13.04 13.26 1.69
C PHE A 208 -14.22 12.85 2.57
N GLY A 209 -13.93 12.33 3.76
CA GLY A 209 -14.93 11.99 4.78
C GLY A 209 -14.50 12.46 6.17
N ARG A 210 -15.46 12.85 7.03
CA ARG A 210 -15.16 13.23 8.42
C ARG A 210 -14.93 12.02 9.33
N THR A 211 -15.47 10.87 8.96
CA THR A 211 -15.36 9.59 9.65
C THR A 211 -15.01 8.50 8.64
N LEU A 212 -14.71 7.29 9.13
CA LEU A 212 -14.48 6.11 8.30
C LEU A 212 -15.78 5.35 7.97
N GLU A 213 -16.95 5.96 8.19
CA GLU A 213 -18.20 5.38 7.71
C GLU A 213 -18.27 5.53 6.17
N PRO A 214 -18.61 4.47 5.41
CA PRO A 214 -18.58 4.47 3.95
C PRO A 214 -19.26 5.67 3.27
N GLU A 215 -20.37 6.12 3.85
CA GLU A 215 -21.30 7.13 3.33
C GLU A 215 -20.82 8.55 3.66
N ALA A 216 -19.84 8.69 4.56
CA ALA A 216 -19.27 9.98 4.91
C ALA A 216 -18.35 10.53 3.82
N PHE A 217 -17.84 9.66 2.94
CA PHE A 217 -16.93 10.04 1.85
C PHE A 217 -17.68 10.69 0.69
N VAL A 218 -17.25 11.90 0.34
CA VAL A 218 -17.74 12.65 -0.82
C VAL A 218 -16.56 12.92 -1.75
N GLU A 219 -16.77 12.71 -3.05
CA GLU A 219 -15.73 12.94 -4.06
C GLU A 219 -15.26 14.40 -4.06
N LEU A 220 -13.95 14.58 -4.07
CA LEU A 220 -13.27 15.87 -4.14
C LEU A 220 -12.68 16.03 -5.56
N GLU A 221 -12.94 17.17 -6.20
CA GLU A 221 -12.43 17.42 -7.54
C GLU A 221 -10.89 17.54 -7.53
N SER A 222 -10.22 16.78 -8.39
CA SER A 222 -8.78 16.86 -8.59
C SER A 222 -8.43 16.95 -10.09
N PRO A 223 -8.15 18.17 -10.61
CA PRO A 223 -7.85 18.37 -12.03
C PRO A 223 -6.63 17.61 -12.54
N GLU A 224 -5.59 17.48 -11.71
CA GLU A 224 -4.35 16.78 -12.10
C GLU A 224 -4.53 15.25 -12.11
N LEU A 225 -5.22 14.69 -11.10
CA LEU A 225 -5.53 13.25 -11.08
C LEU A 225 -6.50 12.87 -12.21
N ALA A 226 -7.49 13.72 -12.48
CA ALA A 226 -8.43 13.53 -13.58
C ALA A 226 -7.78 13.49 -14.98
N GLN A 227 -6.54 13.96 -15.13
CA GLN A 227 -5.80 13.92 -16.40
C GLN A 227 -4.75 12.81 -16.45
N LEU A 228 -4.46 12.16 -15.32
CA LEU A 228 -3.38 11.20 -15.20
C LEU A 228 -3.87 9.77 -15.50
N TYR A 229 -3.92 9.43 -16.78
CA TYR A 229 -4.36 8.10 -17.24
C TYR A 229 -3.30 7.01 -17.04
N GLY A 230 -3.76 5.79 -16.75
CA GLY A 230 -2.95 4.58 -16.77
C GLY A 230 -2.10 4.39 -15.51
N VAL A 231 -2.60 4.89 -14.38
CA VAL A 231 -1.95 4.78 -13.07
C VAL A 231 -2.76 3.93 -12.11
N GLU A 232 -2.08 3.39 -11.10
CA GLU A 232 -2.65 2.53 -10.05
C GLU A 232 -1.85 2.66 -8.75
N GLY A 233 -2.20 1.87 -7.73
CA GLY A 233 -1.48 1.82 -6.45
C GLY A 233 -1.17 3.19 -5.83
N PRO A 234 -2.18 4.03 -5.54
CA PRO A 234 -1.95 5.30 -4.88
C PRO A 234 -1.39 5.07 -3.46
N GLU A 235 -0.38 5.83 -3.08
CA GLU A 235 0.17 5.85 -1.71
C GLU A 235 0.33 7.30 -1.25
N ILE A 236 -0.27 7.68 -0.12
CA ILE A 236 -0.25 9.06 0.39
C ILE A 236 0.43 9.14 1.76
N PHE A 237 1.39 10.05 1.92
CA PHE A 237 2.10 10.23 3.18
C PHE A 237 2.55 11.69 3.40
N PRO A 238 2.72 12.13 4.67
CA PRO A 238 3.19 13.47 4.99
C PRO A 238 4.70 13.63 4.77
N LEU A 239 5.12 14.81 4.30
CA LEU A 239 6.52 15.16 4.10
C LEU A 239 7.12 15.78 5.39
N ASN A 240 8.12 15.13 6.00
CA ASN A 240 8.67 15.43 7.34
C ASN A 240 9.30 16.83 7.45
N HIS A 241 9.70 17.40 6.31
CA HIS A 241 10.45 18.65 6.24
C HIS A 241 9.65 19.80 5.62
N THR A 242 8.38 19.56 5.26
CA THR A 242 7.49 20.58 4.68
C THR A 242 6.09 20.48 5.33
N GLN A 243 5.21 21.45 5.07
CA GLN A 243 3.80 21.37 5.51
C GLN A 243 2.92 20.63 4.49
N GLY A 244 3.47 19.66 3.77
CA GLY A 244 2.81 19.03 2.64
C GLY A 244 2.76 17.51 2.69
N TRP A 245 2.16 16.95 1.65
CA TRP A 245 1.98 15.53 1.42
C TRP A 245 2.50 15.15 0.05
N CYS A 246 2.91 13.89 -0.06
CA CYS A 246 3.28 13.28 -1.33
C CYS A 246 2.31 12.13 -1.60
N LEU A 247 1.59 12.22 -2.72
CA LEU A 247 0.86 11.11 -3.32
C LEU A 247 1.76 10.47 -4.38
N MET A 248 2.08 9.20 -4.23
CA MET A 248 2.77 8.42 -5.25
C MET A 248 1.75 7.54 -5.98
N VAL A 249 1.86 7.48 -7.32
CA VAL A 249 1.03 6.60 -8.15
C VAL A 249 1.89 5.78 -9.11
N ASP A 250 1.64 4.48 -9.23
CA ASP A 250 2.37 3.58 -10.11
C ASP A 250 1.89 3.77 -11.55
N ARG A 251 2.79 4.11 -12.47
CA ARG A 251 2.50 4.24 -13.91
C ARG A 251 2.44 2.88 -14.59
N PHE A 252 1.52 2.04 -14.13
CA PHE A 252 1.33 0.66 -14.55
C PHE A 252 1.20 0.51 -16.08
N ALA A 253 0.34 1.30 -16.72
CA ALA A 253 0.09 1.17 -18.16
C ALA A 253 1.34 1.48 -19.01
N GLN A 254 2.28 2.26 -18.46
CA GLN A 254 3.55 2.60 -19.12
C GLN A 254 4.71 1.74 -18.62
N GLY A 255 4.53 0.93 -17.57
CA GLY A 255 5.58 0.14 -16.93
C GLY A 255 6.74 0.98 -16.38
N LYS A 256 6.49 2.23 -15.99
CA LYS A 256 7.52 3.21 -15.56
C LYS A 256 7.72 3.30 -14.05
N GLY A 257 6.98 2.52 -13.26
CA GLY A 257 6.97 2.62 -11.81
C GLY A 257 6.40 3.95 -11.33
N TYR A 258 6.65 4.24 -10.06
CA TYR A 258 6.06 5.37 -9.35
C TYR A 258 6.35 6.76 -9.93
N LEU A 259 5.33 7.61 -9.83
CA LEU A 259 5.35 9.05 -10.08
C LEU A 259 4.90 9.79 -8.82
N PRO A 260 5.73 10.67 -8.23
CA PRO A 260 5.34 11.49 -7.10
C PRO A 260 4.55 12.74 -7.52
N LEU A 261 3.54 13.07 -6.74
CA LEU A 261 2.72 14.27 -6.82
C LEU A 261 2.69 14.93 -5.43
N VAL A 262 2.94 16.22 -5.34
CA VAL A 262 2.98 16.93 -4.05
C VAL A 262 1.86 17.95 -3.90
N THR A 263 1.38 18.12 -2.68
CA THR A 263 0.41 19.16 -2.31
C THR A 263 0.71 19.70 -0.92
N ASP A 264 0.44 20.97 -0.68
CA ASP A 264 0.48 21.61 0.64
C ASP A 264 -0.91 21.74 1.27
N ARG A 265 -1.96 21.27 0.57
CA ARG A 265 -3.35 21.34 1.01
C ARG A 265 -4.20 20.26 0.35
N LEU A 266 -4.42 19.17 1.07
CA LEU A 266 -5.28 18.06 0.63
C LEU A 266 -6.70 18.54 0.23
N SER A 267 -7.30 19.45 1.00
CA SER A 267 -8.64 19.99 0.75
C SER A 267 -8.80 20.76 -0.57
N SER A 268 -7.69 21.12 -1.23
CA SER A 268 -7.76 21.77 -2.54
C SER A 268 -7.99 20.79 -3.69
N GLY A 269 -7.71 19.50 -3.48
CA GLY A 269 -7.63 18.49 -4.55
C GLY A 269 -6.53 18.77 -5.58
N ARG A 270 -5.70 19.80 -5.41
CA ARG A 270 -4.65 20.20 -6.36
C ARG A 270 -3.34 19.53 -6.03
N PHE A 271 -2.69 19.02 -7.07
CA PHE A 271 -1.39 18.39 -6.98
C PHE A 271 -0.41 18.97 -7.99
N ARG A 272 0.87 19.03 -7.61
CA ARG A 272 1.96 19.28 -8.56
C ARG A 272 2.68 17.97 -8.86
N ILE A 273 2.60 17.53 -10.11
CA ILE A 273 3.37 16.39 -10.60
C ILE A 273 4.85 16.76 -10.61
N LEU A 274 5.71 15.96 -9.98
CA LEU A 274 7.15 16.20 -9.96
C LEU A 274 7.79 15.89 -11.32
N ARG A 275 8.78 16.68 -11.70
CA ARG A 275 9.61 16.39 -12.89
C ARG A 275 10.63 15.29 -12.57
N PRO A 276 11.13 14.56 -13.59
CA PRO A 276 12.07 13.46 -13.39
C PRO A 276 13.33 13.82 -12.59
N GLU A 277 13.77 15.09 -12.62
CA GLU A 277 14.97 15.55 -11.92
C GLU A 277 14.73 15.89 -10.44
N GLU A 278 13.47 15.85 -9.98
CA GLU A 278 13.07 16.21 -8.61
C GLU A 278 12.94 14.99 -7.69
N PHE A 279 13.07 13.77 -8.22
CA PHE A 279 12.96 12.54 -7.44
C PHE A 279 13.85 11.43 -8.03
N ASP A 280 14.24 10.46 -7.20
CA ASP A 280 14.97 9.26 -7.61
C ASP A 280 14.32 8.05 -6.93
N MET A 281 13.79 7.12 -7.72
CA MET A 281 13.15 5.91 -7.20
C MET A 281 14.14 4.76 -6.92
N GLY A 282 15.45 4.99 -7.02
CA GLY A 282 16.47 3.95 -6.83
C GLY A 282 16.67 3.10 -8.08
N LYS A 283 17.21 1.89 -7.91
CA LYS A 283 17.55 0.97 -9.02
C LYS A 283 16.44 -0.03 -9.29
N THR A 284 15.79 -0.52 -8.24
CA THR A 284 14.64 -1.42 -8.38
C THR A 284 13.43 -0.66 -8.90
N LYS A 285 12.66 -1.28 -9.79
CA LYS A 285 11.41 -0.70 -10.28
C LYS A 285 10.32 -0.94 -9.23
N LYS A 286 10.23 -0.01 -8.28
CA LYS A 286 9.17 0.00 -7.26
C LYS A 286 7.79 -0.02 -7.93
N ARG A 287 7.02 -1.06 -7.62
CA ARG A 287 5.58 -1.21 -7.92
C ARG A 287 4.80 -1.08 -6.61
N HIS A 288 3.48 -1.21 -6.69
CA HIS A 288 2.56 -0.96 -5.58
C HIS A 288 3.04 -1.44 -4.21
N GLY A 289 3.02 -0.57 -3.20
CA GLY A 289 3.41 -0.88 -1.83
C GLY A 289 2.91 0.14 -0.81
N GLY A 290 3.75 0.49 0.17
CA GLY A 290 3.36 1.38 1.25
C GLY A 290 4.56 1.99 1.98
N ILE A 291 4.37 3.25 2.42
CA ILE A 291 5.41 4.07 3.02
C ILE A 291 5.10 4.36 4.49
N LEU A 292 6.08 4.09 5.35
CA LEU A 292 6.03 4.36 6.79
C LEU A 292 7.03 5.45 7.16
N ASN A 293 6.56 6.47 7.90
CA ASN A 293 7.45 7.43 8.56
C ASN A 293 8.20 6.74 9.70
N ILE A 294 9.52 6.94 9.72
CA ILE A 294 10.40 6.31 10.69
C ILE A 294 11.27 7.33 11.41
N THR A 295 11.63 6.98 12.64
CA THR A 295 12.55 7.69 13.52
C THR A 295 13.98 7.52 13.03
N GLU A 296 14.90 8.35 13.55
CA GLU A 296 16.34 8.20 13.26
C GLU A 296 16.87 6.84 13.69
N ALA A 297 16.45 6.33 14.85
CA ALA A 297 16.93 5.05 15.36
C ALA A 297 16.52 3.88 14.45
N GLU A 298 15.26 3.86 14.00
CA GLU A 298 14.76 2.87 13.04
C GLU A 298 15.48 2.98 11.69
N TYR A 299 15.66 4.20 11.17
CA TYR A 299 16.39 4.41 9.92
C TYR A 299 17.79 3.81 9.99
N GLN A 300 18.53 4.08 11.07
CA GLN A 300 19.89 3.56 11.25
C GLN A 300 19.92 2.05 11.43
N ALA A 301 18.95 1.48 12.18
CA ALA A 301 18.83 0.03 12.34
C ALA A 301 18.60 -0.68 11.00
N LEU A 302 17.68 -0.15 10.18
CA LEU A 302 17.38 -0.66 8.83
C LEU A 302 18.58 -0.57 7.90
N ALA A 303 19.26 0.58 7.88
CA ALA A 303 20.45 0.80 7.05
C ALA A 303 21.62 -0.13 7.44
N ALA A 304 21.79 -0.38 8.74
CA ALA A 304 22.82 -1.28 9.25
C ALA A 304 22.51 -2.76 8.96
N ALA A 305 21.25 -3.18 9.08
CA ALA A 305 20.83 -4.55 8.86
C ALA A 305 20.85 -4.94 7.36
N TRP A 306 20.48 -3.99 6.48
CA TRP A 306 20.32 -4.24 5.06
C TRP A 306 21.07 -3.21 4.22
N PRO A 307 22.37 -3.42 3.97
CA PRO A 307 23.18 -2.46 3.24
C PRO A 307 22.63 -2.20 1.84
N GLY A 308 22.76 -0.96 1.40
CA GLY A 308 22.27 -0.51 0.12
C GLY A 308 22.98 -1.18 -1.06
N LYS A 309 22.37 -1.09 -2.24
CA LYS A 309 23.05 -1.41 -3.49
C LYS A 309 23.96 -0.23 -3.88
N ASP A 310 25.18 -0.22 -3.39
CA ASP A 310 26.17 0.75 -3.86
C ASP A 310 26.43 0.53 -5.36
N GLY A 311 26.56 1.63 -6.10
CA GLY A 311 27.00 1.61 -7.49
C GLY A 311 28.46 1.18 -7.54
N GLY A 312 28.71 -0.12 -7.42
CA GLY A 312 30.02 -0.70 -7.69
C GLY A 312 30.42 -0.35 -9.12
N LYS A 313 31.44 0.49 -9.24
CA LYS A 313 32.46 0.25 -10.26
C LYS A 313 32.99 -1.14 -9.95
N ASP A 314 32.75 -2.09 -10.84
CA ASP A 314 33.49 -3.34 -10.84
C ASP A 314 34.98 -2.99 -11.01
N GLU A 315 35.76 -3.14 -9.95
CA GLU A 315 37.19 -3.39 -10.05
C GLU A 315 37.39 -4.90 -10.10
N ALA A 316 37.55 -5.42 -11.32
CA ALA A 316 38.42 -6.54 -11.67
C ALA A 316 38.78 -6.44 -13.16
#